data_AF-A0AAU3CR47-F1
#
_entry.id   AF-A0AAU3CR47-F1
#
_cell.length_a   1.000
_cell.length_b   1.000
_cell.length_c   1.000
_cell.angle_alpha   90.00
_cell.angle_beta   90.00
_cell.angle_gamma   90.00
#
_symmetry.space_group_name_H-M   'P 1'
#
loop_
_entity.id
_entity.type
_entity.pdbx_description
1 polymer ?
#
loop_
_entity_poly.entity_id
_entity_poly.type
_entity_poly.pdbx_seq_one_letter_code
_entity_poly.pdbx_strand_id
1 'polypeptide(L)'
;MDTEETEMLAEVLSRGVGDKFLNMAPTQEGPGHRSCMIYSAMVCPFLGGPEARRGQGANSYGEEIPSGEARGHKGGIVAYDSCEFRETPVGSGCVYGHPLELLEYERGEDLLDALKEAVDADTEALTGTCPPWLLDDETAVEAAFLLAMRTPEETARLKAQRRMAEARRKRQKQAKASRRRNR
;
A
#
# COMPACT_ATOMS: atom_id res chain seq x y z
N MET A 1 -3.76 -5.45 -20.14
CA MET A 1 -3.32 -6.78 -20.56
C MET A 1 -3.94 -7.09 -21.89
N ASP A 2 -3.12 -7.54 -22.84
CA ASP A 2 -3.61 -8.19 -24.04
C ASP A 2 -4.07 -9.64 -23.70
N THR A 3 -4.82 -10.27 -24.61
CA THR A 3 -5.30 -11.65 -24.51
C THR A 3 -4.13 -12.63 -24.34
N GLU A 4 -3.02 -12.43 -25.07
CA GLU A 4 -1.84 -13.29 -24.98
C GLU A 4 -1.15 -13.19 -23.60
N GLU A 5 -1.04 -11.97 -23.05
CA GLU A 5 -0.47 -11.72 -21.73
C GLU A 5 -1.31 -12.39 -20.62
N THR A 6 -2.64 -12.31 -20.76
CA THR A 6 -3.60 -12.92 -19.85
C THR A 6 -3.48 -14.45 -19.86
N GLU A 7 -3.34 -15.04 -21.05
CA GLU A 7 -3.17 -16.49 -21.22
C GLU A 7 -1.84 -16.99 -20.63
N MET A 8 -0.74 -16.25 -20.81
CA MET A 8 0.54 -16.61 -20.21
C MET A 8 0.50 -16.60 -18.67
N LEU A 9 -0.12 -15.58 -18.07
CA LEU A 9 -0.26 -15.48 -16.62
C LEU A 9 -1.13 -16.61 -16.06
N ALA A 10 -2.22 -16.96 -16.76
CA ALA A 10 -3.06 -18.10 -16.39
C ALA A 10 -2.25 -19.42 -16.38
N GLU A 11 -1.35 -19.61 -17.34
CA GLU A 11 -0.48 -20.80 -17.42
C GLU A 11 0.62 -20.83 -16.33
N VAL A 12 1.14 -19.67 -15.91
CA VAL A 12 2.08 -19.59 -14.78
C VAL A 12 1.38 -19.98 -13.47
N LEU A 13 0.16 -19.50 -13.26
CA LEU A 13 -0.66 -19.81 -12.09
C LEU A 13 -1.10 -21.29 -12.08
N SER A 14 -1.48 -21.85 -13.24
CA SER A 14 -1.93 -23.25 -13.36
C SER A 14 -0.86 -24.27 -12.96
N ARG A 15 0.42 -23.89 -13.08
CA ARG A 15 1.58 -24.71 -12.74
C ARG A 15 1.95 -24.70 -11.25
N GLY A 16 1.23 -23.95 -10.42
CA GLY A 16 1.42 -23.93 -8.96
C GLY A 16 2.79 -23.40 -8.52
N VAL A 17 3.42 -22.56 -9.33
CA VAL A 17 4.68 -21.89 -8.99
C VAL A 17 4.34 -20.68 -8.10
N GLY A 18 4.12 -20.89 -6.79
CA GLY A 18 3.90 -19.76 -5.87
C GLY A 18 3.17 -20.10 -4.57
N ASP A 19 3.91 -20.47 -3.53
CA ASP A 19 3.37 -20.50 -2.17
C ASP A 19 3.50 -19.12 -1.49
N LYS A 20 2.39 -18.76 -0.82
CA LYS A 20 1.98 -17.50 -0.17
C LYS A 20 3.05 -16.61 0.49
N PHE A 21 2.90 -15.30 0.29
CA PHE A 21 3.30 -14.27 1.26
C PHE A 21 2.32 -13.08 1.27
N LEU A 22 2.15 -12.45 2.44
CA LEU A 22 1.31 -11.26 2.66
C LEU A 22 2.24 -10.05 2.85
N ASN A 23 2.25 -9.15 1.88
CA ASN A 23 3.11 -7.98 1.89
C ASN A 23 2.66 -6.98 2.98
N MET A 24 3.52 -6.74 3.97
CA MET A 24 3.30 -5.83 5.10
C MET A 24 4.15 -4.54 5.01
N ALA A 25 4.68 -4.21 3.83
CA ALA A 25 5.58 -3.07 3.67
C ALA A 25 4.84 -1.71 3.80
N PRO A 26 5.37 -0.75 4.58
CA PRO A 26 4.84 0.60 4.66
C PRO A 26 5.43 1.45 3.52
N THR A 27 4.74 1.58 2.40
CA THR A 27 5.17 2.42 1.26
C THR A 27 4.07 3.37 0.79
N GLN A 28 4.44 4.58 0.34
CA GLN A 28 3.48 5.67 0.16
C GLN A 28 2.59 5.68 -1.09
N GLU A 29 2.87 4.90 -2.14
CA GLU A 29 1.83 4.32 -3.04
C GLU A 29 2.42 3.03 -3.62
N GLY A 30 2.08 1.90 -2.98
CA GLY A 30 2.41 0.55 -3.47
C GLY A 30 1.42 0.07 -4.54
N PRO A 31 1.46 -1.21 -4.96
CA PRO A 31 0.39 -1.78 -5.77
C PRO A 31 -0.97 -1.49 -5.13
N GLY A 32 -1.95 -1.06 -5.93
CA GLY A 32 -3.26 -0.65 -5.42
C GLY A 32 -3.95 -1.79 -4.67
N HIS A 33 -4.75 -1.45 -3.65
CA HIS A 33 -5.58 -2.45 -2.97
C HIS A 33 -6.47 -3.19 -3.96
N ARG A 34 -6.76 -4.47 -3.69
CA ARG A 34 -7.56 -5.31 -4.58
C ARG A 34 -8.89 -4.64 -4.95
N SER A 35 -9.61 -4.10 -3.98
CA SER A 35 -10.85 -3.35 -4.19
C SER A 35 -10.65 -2.11 -5.07
N CYS A 36 -9.58 -1.33 -4.86
CA CYS A 36 -9.24 -0.17 -5.69
C CYS A 36 -8.92 -0.55 -7.13
N MET A 37 -8.17 -1.63 -7.35
CA MET A 37 -7.82 -2.11 -8.70
C MET A 37 -9.05 -2.62 -9.45
N ILE A 38 -9.91 -3.38 -8.76
CA ILE A 38 -11.19 -3.85 -9.31
C ILE A 38 -12.07 -2.67 -9.68
N TYR A 39 -12.31 -1.74 -8.75
CA TYR A 39 -13.12 -0.55 -9.02
C TYR A 39 -12.58 0.27 -10.20
N SER A 40 -11.26 0.46 -10.27
CA SER A 40 -10.62 1.19 -11.36
C SER A 40 -10.85 0.50 -12.72
N ALA A 41 -10.73 -0.82 -12.79
CA ALA A 41 -11.03 -1.57 -14.00
C ALA A 41 -12.51 -1.46 -14.41
N MET A 42 -13.43 -1.41 -13.43
CA MET A 42 -14.86 -1.25 -13.69
C MET A 42 -15.23 0.11 -14.29
N VAL A 43 -14.70 1.19 -13.73
CA VAL A 43 -15.17 2.56 -14.06
C VAL A 43 -14.30 3.28 -15.10
N CYS A 44 -13.07 2.82 -15.33
CA CYS A 44 -12.15 3.50 -16.22
C CYS A 44 -12.62 3.34 -17.69
N PRO A 45 -12.83 4.45 -18.43
CA PRO A 45 -13.26 4.39 -19.83
C PRO A 45 -12.22 3.76 -20.76
N PHE A 46 -10.98 3.56 -20.27
CA PHE A 46 -9.89 2.92 -20.99
C PHE A 46 -9.69 1.45 -20.61
N LEU A 47 -10.44 0.92 -19.62
CA LEU A 47 -10.33 -0.46 -19.14
C LEU A 47 -11.66 -1.22 -19.12
N GLY A 48 -12.79 -0.52 -19.02
CA GLY A 48 -14.09 -1.07 -18.67
C GLY A 48 -14.80 -1.89 -19.74
N GLY A 49 -14.23 -2.04 -20.94
CA GLY A 49 -14.84 -2.83 -21.99
C GLY A 49 -13.92 -3.13 -23.17
N PRO A 50 -14.32 -4.06 -24.05
CA PRO A 50 -13.54 -4.42 -25.22
C PRO A 50 -13.34 -3.28 -26.22
N GLU A 51 -14.28 -2.33 -26.25
CA GLU A 51 -14.24 -1.12 -27.05
C GLU A 51 -13.38 0.00 -26.45
N ALA A 52 -12.89 -0.17 -25.22
CA ALA A 52 -12.08 0.85 -24.55
C ALA A 52 -10.79 1.11 -25.34
N ARG A 53 -10.50 2.39 -25.62
CA ARG A 53 -9.37 2.77 -26.50
C ARG A 53 -8.20 3.35 -25.71
N ARG A 54 -6.98 2.97 -26.05
CA ARG A 54 -5.80 3.51 -25.38
C ARG A 54 -5.56 4.97 -25.78
N GLY A 55 -5.43 5.87 -24.82
CA GLY A 55 -5.12 7.28 -25.09
C GLY A 55 -3.69 7.49 -25.63
N GLN A 56 -2.75 6.63 -25.23
CA GLN A 56 -1.37 6.63 -25.71
C GLN A 56 -0.99 5.25 -26.23
N GLY A 57 -0.04 5.21 -27.17
CA GLY A 57 0.56 3.96 -27.60
C GLY A 57 1.40 3.33 -26.48
N ALA A 58 1.63 2.03 -26.57
CA ALA A 58 2.45 1.28 -25.64
C ALA A 58 3.43 0.39 -26.41
N ASN A 59 4.60 0.17 -25.84
CA ASN A 59 5.47 -0.93 -26.26
C ASN A 59 5.37 -2.02 -25.20
N SER A 60 4.81 -3.16 -25.58
CA SER A 60 4.68 -4.33 -24.71
C SER A 60 5.52 -5.46 -25.28
N TYR A 61 6.60 -5.84 -24.60
CA TYR A 61 7.48 -6.94 -25.01
C TYR A 61 7.99 -6.89 -26.47
N GLY A 62 8.20 -5.70 -27.02
CA GLY A 62 8.65 -5.51 -28.39
C GLY A 62 7.52 -5.40 -29.42
N GLU A 63 6.27 -5.55 -29.00
CA GLU A 63 5.09 -5.20 -29.79
C GLU A 63 4.75 -3.72 -29.60
N GLU A 64 4.65 -3.00 -30.71
CA GLU A 64 4.14 -1.63 -30.72
C GLU A 64 2.62 -1.65 -30.82
N ILE A 65 1.94 -1.23 -29.76
CA ILE A 65 0.50 -1.06 -29.70
C ILE A 65 0.18 0.42 -29.95
N PRO A 66 -0.46 0.79 -31.07
CA PRO A 66 -0.81 2.17 -31.39
C PRO A 66 -1.76 2.82 -30.37
N SER A 67 -1.73 4.15 -30.31
CA SER A 67 -2.81 4.92 -29.67
C SER A 67 -4.12 4.69 -30.43
N GLY A 68 -5.23 4.63 -29.70
CA GLY A 68 -6.56 4.43 -30.26
C GLY A 68 -6.93 2.97 -30.53
N GLU A 69 -5.98 2.03 -30.42
CA GLU A 69 -6.24 0.59 -30.46
C GLU A 69 -7.27 0.23 -29.38
N ALA A 70 -8.21 -0.67 -29.73
CA ALA A 70 -9.14 -1.23 -28.77
C ALA A 70 -8.38 -2.11 -27.78
N ARG A 71 -8.84 -2.16 -26.53
CA ARG A 71 -8.26 -2.99 -25.47
C ARG A 71 -8.30 -4.48 -25.83
N GLY A 72 -9.32 -4.92 -26.57
CA GLY A 72 -9.54 -6.33 -26.91
C GLY A 72 -10.52 -7.02 -25.95
N HIS A 73 -10.86 -8.27 -26.25
CA HIS A 73 -11.96 -9.01 -25.60
C HIS A 73 -11.70 -9.39 -24.15
N LYS A 74 -10.45 -9.53 -23.73
CA LYS A 74 -10.10 -9.91 -22.36
C LYS A 74 -9.21 -8.87 -21.71
N GLY A 75 -9.47 -8.59 -20.43
CA GLY A 75 -8.57 -7.88 -19.54
C GLY A 75 -8.31 -8.72 -18.29
N GLY A 76 -7.29 -8.32 -17.55
CA GLY A 76 -6.86 -9.00 -16.34
C GLY A 76 -6.45 -8.01 -15.27
N ILE A 77 -6.81 -8.32 -14.02
CA ILE A 77 -6.22 -7.72 -12.82
C ILE A 77 -5.33 -8.79 -12.20
N VAL A 78 -4.06 -8.46 -11.97
CA VAL A 78 -3.08 -9.42 -11.47
C VAL A 78 -2.58 -9.01 -10.10
N ALA A 79 -2.66 -9.95 -9.15
CA ALA A 79 -2.02 -9.83 -7.85
C ALA A 79 -0.62 -10.45 -7.92
N TYR A 80 0.33 -9.84 -7.20
CA TYR A 80 1.70 -10.32 -7.08
C TYR A 80 2.08 -10.52 -5.62
N ASP A 81 3.01 -11.43 -5.35
CA ASP A 81 3.51 -11.71 -3.99
C ASP A 81 4.33 -10.56 -3.38
N SER A 82 4.84 -9.67 -4.23
CA SER A 82 5.70 -8.55 -3.87
C SER A 82 5.73 -7.49 -4.97
N CYS A 83 6.01 -6.25 -4.58
CA CYS A 83 6.49 -5.18 -5.47
C CYS A 83 7.67 -4.53 -4.77
N GLU A 84 8.75 -4.30 -5.52
CA GLU A 84 9.92 -3.59 -5.04
C GLU A 84 10.31 -2.48 -6.01
N PHE A 85 10.66 -1.31 -5.48
CA PHE A 85 11.27 -0.25 -6.30
C PHE A 85 12.76 -0.50 -6.43
N ARG A 86 13.23 -0.69 -7.67
CA ARG A 86 14.66 -0.92 -7.95
C ARG A 86 15.12 -0.11 -9.16
N GLU A 87 16.40 0.24 -9.17
CA GLU A 87 17.06 0.78 -10.36
C GLU A 87 17.25 -0.37 -11.36
N THR A 88 16.73 -0.21 -12.57
CA THR A 88 16.90 -1.19 -13.66
C THR A 88 17.81 -0.61 -14.74
N PRO A 89 18.34 -1.43 -15.68
CA PRO A 89 19.12 -0.92 -16.81
C PRO A 89 18.39 0.11 -17.69
N VAL A 90 17.06 0.20 -17.58
CA VAL A 90 16.21 1.14 -18.32
C VAL A 90 15.65 2.27 -17.43
N GLY A 91 16.10 2.38 -16.17
CA GLY A 91 15.70 3.40 -15.19
C GLY A 91 15.06 2.82 -13.92
N SER A 92 14.72 3.68 -12.96
CA SER A 92 14.00 3.28 -11.75
C SER A 92 12.57 2.81 -12.05
N GLY A 93 12.12 1.71 -11.45
CA GLY A 93 10.75 1.21 -11.60
C GLY A 93 10.30 0.26 -10.48
N CYS A 94 8.99 -0.04 -10.42
CA CYS A 94 8.50 -1.16 -9.61
C CYS A 94 8.74 -2.46 -10.38
N VAL A 95 9.36 -3.41 -9.69
CA VAL A 95 9.52 -4.79 -10.09
C VAL A 95 8.51 -5.61 -9.30
N TYR A 96 7.57 -6.24 -10.01
CA TYR A 96 6.62 -7.16 -9.42
C TYR A 96 7.25 -8.55 -9.29
N GLY A 97 6.94 -9.25 -8.19
CA GLY A 97 7.36 -10.63 -7.97
C GLY A 97 6.49 -11.63 -8.72
N HIS A 98 6.17 -12.76 -8.07
CA HIS A 98 5.42 -13.83 -8.73
C HIS A 98 3.92 -13.50 -8.75
N PRO A 99 3.23 -13.76 -9.88
CA PRO A 99 1.78 -13.61 -9.93
C PRO A 99 1.13 -14.64 -9.00
N LEU A 100 0.11 -14.20 -8.26
CA LEU A 100 -0.64 -15.01 -7.30
C LEU A 100 -2.10 -15.23 -7.71
N GLU A 101 -2.69 -14.22 -8.36
CA GLU A 101 -4.08 -14.24 -8.79
C GLU A 101 -4.17 -13.50 -10.12
N LEU A 102 -5.01 -14.01 -11.02
CA LEU A 102 -5.45 -13.32 -12.21
C LEU A 102 -6.98 -13.31 -12.20
N LEU A 103 -7.56 -12.12 -12.13
CA LEU A 103 -8.99 -11.91 -12.30
C LEU A 103 -9.25 -11.45 -13.73
N GLU A 104 -9.66 -12.39 -14.57
CA GLU A 104 -10.07 -12.12 -15.96
C GLU A 104 -11.45 -11.45 -16.01
N TYR A 105 -11.62 -10.54 -16.97
CA TYR A 105 -12.90 -9.90 -17.23
C TYR A 105 -13.01 -9.43 -18.68
N GLU A 106 -14.21 -9.47 -19.26
CA GLU A 106 -14.46 -8.89 -20.59
C GLU A 106 -14.93 -7.44 -20.45
N ARG A 107 -15.88 -7.19 -19.55
CA ARG A 107 -16.44 -5.86 -19.25
C ARG A 107 -16.32 -5.55 -17.77
N GLY A 108 -16.37 -4.25 -17.45
CA GLY A 108 -16.33 -3.79 -16.07
C GLY A 108 -17.47 -4.36 -15.23
N GLU A 109 -18.64 -4.63 -15.79
CA GLU A 109 -19.75 -5.16 -15.01
C GLU A 109 -19.50 -6.60 -14.49
N ASP A 110 -18.63 -7.37 -15.16
CA ASP A 110 -18.27 -8.74 -14.77
C ASP A 110 -17.58 -8.78 -13.39
N LEU A 111 -16.99 -7.66 -12.98
CA LEU A 111 -16.20 -7.53 -11.76
C LEU A 111 -17.04 -7.15 -10.53
N LEU A 112 -18.35 -6.92 -10.68
CA LEU A 112 -19.18 -6.39 -9.58
C LEU A 112 -19.18 -7.29 -8.34
N ASP A 113 -19.28 -8.60 -8.51
CA ASP A 113 -19.31 -9.52 -7.38
C ASP A 113 -17.93 -9.67 -6.73
N ALA A 114 -16.86 -9.67 -7.53
CA ALA A 114 -15.48 -9.66 -7.03
C ALA A 114 -15.17 -8.37 -6.26
N LEU A 115 -15.76 -7.23 -6.64
CA LEU A 115 -15.64 -5.96 -5.91
C LEU A 115 -16.33 -6.03 -4.54
N LYS A 116 -17.55 -6.57 -4.49
CA LYS A 116 -18.28 -6.74 -3.22
C LYS A 116 -17.47 -7.60 -2.26
N GLU A 117 -16.99 -8.74 -2.73
CA GLU A 117 -16.15 -9.64 -1.94
C GLU A 117 -14.89 -8.94 -1.44
N ALA A 118 -14.21 -8.17 -2.30
CA ALA A 118 -13.02 -7.40 -1.90
C ALA A 118 -13.32 -6.35 -0.81
N VAL A 119 -14.43 -5.61 -0.95
CA VAL A 119 -14.84 -4.59 0.01
C VAL A 119 -15.25 -5.19 1.34
N ASP A 120 -15.96 -6.32 1.33
CA ASP A 120 -16.34 -7.03 2.54
C ASP A 120 -15.08 -7.54 3.28
N ALA A 121 -14.14 -8.14 2.56
CA ALA A 121 -12.86 -8.59 3.12
C ALA A 121 -12.00 -7.42 3.68
N ASP A 122 -11.94 -6.29 2.98
CA ASP A 122 -11.22 -5.09 3.44
C ASP A 122 -11.87 -4.51 4.72
N THR A 123 -13.19 -4.55 4.80
CA THR A 123 -13.95 -4.08 5.97
C THR A 123 -13.66 -4.96 7.19
N GLU A 124 -13.55 -6.28 7.00
CA GLU A 124 -13.16 -7.21 8.06
C GLU A 124 -11.68 -7.08 8.46
N ALA A 125 -10.80 -6.76 7.51
CA ALA A 125 -9.37 -6.60 7.72
C ALA A 125 -8.97 -5.26 8.37
N LEU A 126 -9.82 -4.24 8.33
CA LEU A 126 -9.65 -2.96 9.03
C LEU A 126 -9.84 -3.12 10.55
N THR A 127 -8.95 -3.89 11.19
CA THR A 127 -8.81 -3.91 12.65
C THR A 127 -8.05 -2.67 13.12
N GLY A 128 -8.75 -1.54 13.16
CA GLY A 128 -8.26 -0.30 13.75
C GLY A 128 -9.19 0.86 13.46
N THR A 129 -9.75 1.47 14.50
CA THR A 129 -10.39 2.78 14.34
C THR A 129 -9.33 3.80 13.98
N CYS A 130 -9.57 4.60 12.94
CA CYS A 130 -8.79 5.81 12.66
C CYS A 130 -8.58 6.57 13.99
N PRO A 131 -7.34 6.79 14.44
CA PRO A 131 -7.10 7.45 15.70
C PRO A 131 -7.76 8.84 15.69
N PRO A 132 -8.45 9.28 16.77
CA PRO A 132 -9.18 10.54 16.75
C PRO A 132 -8.33 11.76 16.39
N TRP A 133 -7.02 11.69 16.67
CA TRP A 133 -6.06 12.73 16.34
C TRP A 133 -5.73 12.85 14.84
N LEU A 134 -6.06 11.85 14.00
CA LEU A 134 -5.80 11.86 12.56
C LEU A 134 -6.88 12.58 11.74
N LEU A 135 -7.99 12.98 12.36
CA LEU A 135 -9.11 13.65 11.69
C LEU A 135 -8.94 15.18 11.70
N ASP A 136 -9.12 15.81 12.87
CA ASP A 136 -9.27 17.28 12.96
C ASP A 136 -8.21 17.98 13.84
N ASP A 137 -7.21 17.24 14.36
CA ASP A 137 -6.17 17.79 15.25
C ASP A 137 -4.79 17.75 14.59
N GLU A 138 -4.55 18.69 13.67
CA GLU A 138 -3.27 18.81 12.95
C GLU A 138 -2.05 18.87 13.88
N THR A 139 -2.20 19.46 15.07
CA THR A 139 -1.13 19.53 16.06
C THR A 139 -0.81 18.15 16.64
N ALA A 140 -1.83 17.35 16.93
CA ALA A 140 -1.65 15.98 17.38
C ALA A 140 -1.11 15.06 16.26
N VAL A 141 -1.51 15.28 14.99
CA VAL A 141 -0.91 14.59 13.83
C VAL A 141 0.58 14.88 13.74
N GLU A 142 0.97 16.16 13.75
CA GLU A 142 2.38 16.55 13.65
C GLU A 142 3.20 15.98 14.81
N ALA A 143 2.67 16.03 16.03
CA ALA A 143 3.32 15.45 17.20
C ALA A 143 3.49 13.92 17.11
N ALA A 144 2.49 13.21 16.57
CA ALA A 144 2.54 11.76 16.36
C ALA A 144 3.53 11.39 15.24
N PHE A 145 3.53 12.14 14.14
CA PHE A 145 4.48 11.96 13.04
C PHE A 145 5.93 12.18 13.50
N LEU A 146 6.19 13.30 14.18
CA LEU A 146 7.50 13.60 14.77
C LEU A 146 7.92 12.61 15.85
N LEU A 147 7.00 11.83 16.42
CA LEU A 147 7.31 10.73 17.33
C LEU A 147 7.71 9.47 16.55
N ALA A 148 6.97 9.13 15.49
CA ALA A 148 7.20 7.96 14.66
C ALA A 148 8.52 8.05 13.87
N MET A 149 8.90 9.25 13.42
CA MET A 149 10.12 9.50 12.65
C MET A 149 11.40 9.54 13.49
N ARG A 150 11.32 9.38 14.82
CA ARG A 150 12.51 9.44 15.68
C ARG A 150 13.36 8.20 15.51
N THR A 151 14.66 8.42 15.43
CA THR A 151 15.61 7.32 15.48
C THR A 151 15.60 6.65 16.88
N PRO A 152 16.06 5.39 16.98
CA PRO A 152 16.23 4.72 18.28
C PRO A 152 17.13 5.52 19.24
N GLU A 153 18.17 6.16 18.70
CA GLU A 153 19.14 6.97 19.45
C GLU A 153 18.49 8.23 20.02
N GLU A 154 17.70 8.95 19.22
CA GLU A 154 16.95 10.12 19.66
C GLU A 154 15.93 9.76 20.74
N THR A 155 15.26 8.62 20.57
CA THR A 155 14.31 8.09 21.55
C THR A 155 15.00 7.77 22.87
N ALA A 156 16.17 7.13 22.82
CA ALA A 156 16.98 6.84 24.00
C ALA A 156 17.45 8.12 24.72
N ARG A 157 17.93 9.11 23.97
CA ARG A 157 18.35 10.42 24.48
C ARG A 157 17.22 11.14 25.20
N LEU A 158 16.04 11.21 24.60
CA LEU A 158 14.85 11.85 25.19
C LEU A 158 14.39 11.14 26.47
N LYS A 159 14.39 9.79 26.48
CA LYS A 159 14.10 9.00 27.69
C LYS A 159 15.11 9.29 28.81
N ALA A 160 16.40 9.38 28.49
CA ALA A 160 17.44 9.70 29.45
C ALA A 160 17.26 11.11 30.04
N GLN A 161 16.99 12.11 29.20
CA GLN A 161 16.71 13.49 29.64
C GLN A 161 15.49 13.57 30.56
N ARG A 162 14.39 12.86 30.22
CA ARG A 162 13.19 12.78 31.08
C ARG A 162 13.52 12.18 32.45
N ARG A 163 14.26 11.07 32.48
CA ARG A 163 14.69 10.42 33.74
C ARG A 163 15.56 11.36 34.60
N MET A 164 16.49 12.09 33.98
CA MET A 164 17.32 13.07 34.68
C MET A 164 16.50 14.24 35.25
N ALA A 165 15.54 14.75 34.47
CA ALA A 165 14.65 15.83 34.92
C ALA A 165 13.75 15.40 36.08
N GLU A 166 13.20 14.18 36.03
CA GLU A 166 12.42 13.60 37.13
C GLU A 166 13.26 13.40 38.39
N ALA A 167 14.48 12.88 38.25
CA ALA A 167 15.41 12.72 39.36
C ALA A 167 15.75 14.07 40.00
N ARG A 168 15.99 15.11 39.19
CA ARG A 168 16.22 16.49 39.67
C ARG A 168 15.01 17.02 40.43
N ARG A 169 13.79 16.85 39.89
CA ARG A 169 12.54 17.25 40.55
C ARG A 169 12.35 16.52 41.89
N LYS A 170 12.62 15.22 41.96
CA LYS A 170 12.57 14.43 43.20
C LYS A 170 13.56 14.92 44.25
N ARG A 171 14.82 15.16 43.87
CA ARG A 171 15.86 15.71 44.77
C ARG A 171 15.48 17.09 45.31
N GLN A 172 14.96 17.98 44.46
CA GLN A 172 14.48 19.30 44.90
C GLN A 172 13.31 19.20 45.89
N LYS A 173 12.35 18.30 45.66
CA LYS A 173 11.24 18.05 46.59
C LYS A 173 11.75 17.52 47.94
N GLN A 174 12.68 16.56 47.94
CA GLN A 174 13.29 16.02 49.15
C GLN A 174 14.05 17.10 49.95
N ALA A 175 14.85 17.92 49.27
CA ALA A 175 15.59 19.01 49.91
C ALA A 175 14.67 20.10 50.49
N LYS A 176 13.53 20.38 49.84
CA LYS A 176 12.51 21.29 50.41
C LYS A 176 11.82 20.68 51.64
N ALA A 177 11.54 19.38 51.61
CA ALA A 177 10.91 18.67 52.72
C ALA A 177 11.83 18.58 53.95
N SER A 178 13.13 18.32 53.78
CA SER A 178 14.08 18.30 54.89
C SER A 178 14.25 19.66 55.55
N ARG A 179 14.31 20.75 54.76
CA ARG A 179 14.36 22.13 55.27
C ARG A 179 13.12 22.51 56.10
N ARG A 180 11.95 21.95 55.79
CA ARG A 180 10.72 22.17 56.57
C ARG A 180 10.68 21.38 57.88
N ARG A 181 11.42 20.28 58.01
CA ARG A 181 11.47 19.48 59.25
C ARG A 181 12.48 20.00 60.28
N ASN A 182 13.50 20.73 59.82
CA ASN A 182 14.55 21.30 60.68
C ASN A 182 14.27 22.76 61.09
N ARG A 183 13.04 23.23 60.92
CA ARG A 183 12.58 24.58 61.26
C ARG A 183 11.37 24.46 62.17
#